data_AF-A0A2X0R7H4-F1
#
_entry.id   AF-A0A2X0R7H4-F1
#
_cell.length_a   1.000
_cell.length_b   1.000
_cell.length_c   1.000
_cell.angle_alpha   90.00
_cell.angle_beta   90.00
_cell.angle_gamma   90.00
#
_symmetry.space_group_name_H-M   'P 1'
#
loop_
_entity.id
_entity.type
_entity.pdbx_description
1 polymer ?
#
loop_
_entity_poly.entity_id
_entity_poly.type
_entity_poly.pdbx_seq_one_letter_code
_entity_poly.pdbx_strand_id
1 'polypeptide(L)' 'MTRKIVNRTLEDNQKKENYIFISDIHGNLETIDLIEQAKKDNPLAQLVTGGDYIDGREHVKEVLDYLMDQKIKVPSFY' A
#
# COMPACT_ATOMS: atom_id res chain seq x y z
N MET A 1 32.81 -3.17 -19.91
CA MET A 1 32.05 -2.03 -19.37
C MET A 1 31.45 -2.44 -18.04
N THR A 2 31.80 -1.76 -16.95
CA THR A 2 31.25 -2.04 -15.61
C THR A 2 29.94 -1.28 -15.45
N ARG A 3 28.81 -1.99 -15.31
CA ARG A 3 27.51 -1.35 -15.01
C ARG A 3 27.58 -0.71 -13.63
N LYS A 4 27.33 0.60 -13.56
CA LYS A 4 27.16 1.33 -12.30
C LYS A 4 25.82 0.88 -11.69
N ILE A 5 25.86 0.04 -10.67
CA ILE A 5 24.65 -0.34 -9.92
C ILE A 5 24.24 0.91 -9.12
N VAL A 6 23.10 1.48 -9.48
CA VAL A 6 22.47 2.56 -8.70
C VAL A 6 21.47 1.91 -7.76
N ASN A 7 21.86 1.77 -6.49
CA ASN A 7 20.95 1.28 -5.45
C ASN A 7 20.00 2.42 -5.06
N ARG A 8 18.72 2.35 -5.47
CA ARG A 8 17.65 3.31 -5.13
C ARG A 8 16.67 2.75 -4.10
N THR A 9 17.10 1.76 -3.33
CA THR A 9 16.27 1.21 -2.27
C THR A 9 16.01 2.32 -1.26
N LEU A 10 14.74 2.63 -1.03
CA LEU A 10 14.35 3.54 0.04
C LEU A 10 14.54 2.79 1.36
N GLU A 11 15.45 3.28 2.20
CA GLU A 11 15.67 2.74 3.54
C GLU A 11 14.69 3.42 4.50
N ASP A 12 13.88 2.63 5.19
CA ASP A 12 13.03 3.09 6.30
C ASP A 12 13.69 2.66 7.61
N ASN A 13 14.01 3.63 8.47
CA ASN A 13 14.69 3.41 9.75
C ASN A 13 13.73 2.89 10.84
N GLN A 14 12.43 2.76 10.52
CA GLN A 14 11.44 2.23 11.44
C GLN A 14 11.38 0.71 11.36
N LYS A 15 11.64 0.06 12.49
CA LYS A 15 11.41 -1.38 12.63
C LYS A 15 9.89 -1.63 12.67
N LYS A 16 9.31 -1.99 11.53
CA LYS A 16 7.90 -2.40 11.45
C LYS A 16 7.84 -3.90 11.56
N GLU A 17 7.40 -4.39 12.71
CA GLU A 17 7.40 -5.84 12.98
C GLU A 17 6.37 -6.57 12.10
N ASN A 18 5.28 -5.90 11.73
CA ASN A 18 4.21 -6.45 10.91
C ASN A 18 3.86 -5.54 9.74
N TYR A 19 3.40 -6.14 8.65
CA TYR A 19 2.81 -5.44 7.51
C TYR A 19 1.49 -6.11 7.12
N ILE A 20 0.56 -5.30 6.62
CA ILE A 20 -0.65 -5.76 5.94
C ILE A 20 -0.33 -5.72 4.45
N PHE A 21 -0.31 -6.88 3.81
CA PHE A 21 -0.06 -6.96 2.37
C PHE A 21 -1.35 -7.29 1.62
N ILE A 22 -1.60 -6.53 0.56
CA ILE A 22 -2.62 -6.84 -0.44
C ILE A 22 -1.94 -6.99 -1.81
N SER A 23 -2.31 -7.98 -2.61
CA SER A 23 -1.81 -8.11 -3.98
C SER A 23 -2.65 -7.27 -4.94
N ASP A 24 -3.79 -7.82 -5.38
CA ASP A 24 -4.58 -7.31 -6.49
C ASP A 24 -5.95 -6.93 -5.94
N ILE A 25 -6.38 -5.71 -6.22
CA ILE A 25 -7.66 -5.17 -5.73
C ILE A 25 -8.66 -4.97 -6.85
N HIS A 26 -8.23 -4.66 -8.08
CA HIS A 26 -9.08 -4.60 -9.27
C HIS A 26 -10.40 -3.85 -9.05
N GLY A 27 -10.41 -2.74 -8.30
CA GLY A 27 -11.65 -2.02 -7.98
C GLY A 27 -12.64 -2.76 -7.04
N ASN A 28 -12.20 -3.71 -6.23
CA ASN A 28 -13.05 -4.45 -5.29
C ASN A 28 -13.20 -3.71 -3.94
N LEU A 29 -14.42 -3.24 -3.65
CA LEU A 29 -14.73 -2.55 -2.39
C LEU A 29 -14.61 -3.45 -1.16
N GLU A 30 -14.90 -4.75 -1.28
CA GLU A 30 -14.77 -5.69 -0.15
C GLU A 30 -13.33 -5.75 0.37
N THR A 31 -12.35 -5.57 -0.51
CA THR A 31 -10.94 -5.50 -0.12
C THR A 31 -10.66 -4.30 0.78
N ILE A 32 -11.37 -3.18 0.61
CA ILE A 32 -11.24 -2.01 1.50
C ILE A 32 -11.68 -2.37 2.93
N ASP A 33 -12.82 -3.06 3.07
CA ASP A 33 -13.32 -3.49 4.37
C ASP A 33 -12.34 -4.43 5.09
N LEU A 34 -11.72 -5.35 4.33
CA LEU A 34 -10.68 -6.24 4.84
C LEU A 34 -9.43 -5.46 5.30
N ILE A 35 -9.01 -4.44 4.55
CA ILE A 35 -7.87 -3.59 4.96
C ILE A 35 -8.19 -2.83 6.25
N GLU A 36 -9.39 -2.27 6.36
CA GLU A 36 -9.81 -1.54 7.57
C GLU A 36 -9.91 -2.46 8.79
N GLN A 37 -10.41 -3.68 8.61
CA GLN A 37 -10.41 -4.67 9.68
C GLN A 37 -8.98 -5.05 10.09
N ALA A 38 -8.11 -5.36 9.13
CA ALA A 38 -6.72 -5.73 9.40
C ALA A 38 -5.95 -4.61 10.14
N LYS A 39 -6.23 -3.34 9.83
CA LYS A 39 -5.67 -2.17 10.54
C LYS A 39 -6.18 -2.05 11.97
N LYS A 40 -7.46 -2.34 12.23
CA LYS A 40 -7.98 -2.38 13.61
C LYS A 40 -7.30 -3.47 14.42
N ASP A 41 -7.07 -4.63 13.80
CA ASP A 41 -6.42 -5.77 14.43
C ASP A 41 -4.90 -5.54 14.61
N ASN A 42 -4.28 -4.76 13.72
CA ASN A 42 -2.85 -4.47 13.69
C ASN A 42 -2.56 -2.97 13.47
N PRO A 43 -2.81 -2.11 14.46
CA PRO A 43 -2.77 -0.64 14.29
C PRO A 43 -1.39 -0.06 13.97
N LEU A 44 -0.32 -0.81 14.25
CA LEU A 44 1.07 -0.40 13.97
C LEU A 44 1.61 -1.00 12.67
N ALA A 45 0.85 -1.86 11.99
CA ALA A 45 1.31 -2.49 10.76
C ALA A 45 1.31 -1.51 9.59
N GLN A 46 2.35 -1.59 8.75
CA GLN A 46 2.37 -0.84 7.49
C GLN A 46 1.51 -1.54 6.44
N LEU A 47 0.65 -0.77 5.76
CA LEU A 47 0.00 -1.24 4.54
C LEU A 47 1.01 -1.24 3.38
N VAL A 48 1.15 -2.39 2.72
CA VAL A 48 1.97 -2.60 1.53
C VAL A 48 1.08 -3.15 0.42
N THR A 49 1.14 -2.56 -0.76
CA THR A 49 0.24 -2.89 -1.87
C THR A 49 1.03 -3.41 -3.08
N GLY A 50 0.59 -4.52 -3.65
CA GLY A 50 1.31 -5.29 -4.68
C GLY A 50 1.13 -4.78 -6.11
N GLY A 51 -0.01 -4.17 -6.43
CA GLY A 51 -0.28 -3.65 -7.78
C GLY A 51 -1.74 -3.82 -8.18
N ASP A 52 -2.01 -3.77 -9.49
CA ASP A 52 -3.27 -4.15 -10.10
C ASP A 52 -4.51 -3.53 -9.45
N TYR A 53 -4.46 -2.19 -9.37
CA TYR A 53 -5.51 -1.39 -8.75
C TYR A 53 -6.69 -1.09 -9.68
N ILE A 54 -6.46 -1.04 -10.99
CA ILE A 54 -7.24 -0.21 -11.93
C ILE A 54 -8.09 -1.03 -12.90
N ASP A 55 -7.78 -2.30 -13.12
CA ASP A 55 -8.43 -3.08 -14.18
C ASP A 55 -9.49 -4.03 -13.60
N GLY A 56 -10.65 -4.16 -14.26
CA GLY A 56 -11.56 -5.31 -14.07
C GLY A 56 -12.88 -5.10 -13.34
N ARG A 57 -13.15 -3.96 -12.66
CA ARG A 57 -14.44 -3.69 -11.96
C ARG A 57 -14.84 -2.21 -11.98
N GLU A 58 -16.06 -1.91 -11.52
CA GLU A 58 -16.68 -0.57 -11.57
C GLU A 58 -16.08 0.44 -10.56
N HIS A 59 -15.60 0.01 -9.39
CA HIS A 59 -15.25 0.89 -8.28
C HIS A 59 -13.76 1.27 -8.20
N VAL A 60 -13.11 1.37 -9.34
CA VAL A 60 -11.68 1.66 -9.46
C VAL A 60 -11.32 3.01 -8.86
N LYS A 61 -12.17 4.02 -9.07
CA LYS A 61 -11.93 5.37 -8.57
C LYS A 61 -11.93 5.39 -7.04
N GLU A 62 -12.93 4.76 -6.42
CA GLU A 62 -13.11 4.69 -4.97
C GLU A 62 -11.95 3.97 -4.31
N VAL A 63 -11.50 2.86 -4.93
CA VAL A 63 -10.31 2.14 -4.47
C VAL A 63 -9.05 3.00 -4.56
N LEU A 64 -8.84 3.70 -5.68
CA LEU A 64 -7.68 4.57 -5.84
C LEU A 64 -7.69 5.75 -4.86
N ASP A 65 -8.85 6.41 -4.68
CA ASP A 65 -9.02 7.48 -3.70
C ASP A 65 -8.66 6.98 -2.29
N TYR A 66 -9.17 5.80 -1.91
CA TYR A 66 -8.85 5.18 -0.64
C TYR A 66 -7.35 4.93 -0.46
N LEU A 67 -6.67 4.35 -1.46
CA LEU A 67 -5.24 4.03 -1.39
C LEU A 67 -4.37 5.30 -1.33
N MET A 68 -4.75 6.35 -2.06
CA MET A 68 -4.07 7.65 -2.01
C MET A 68 -4.22 8.32 -0.63
N ASP A 69 -5.40 8.25 -0.02
CA ASP A 69 -5.62 8.74 1.35
C ASP A 69 -4.74 8.02 2.37
N GLN A 70 -4.46 6.73 2.17
CA GLN A 70 -3.53 5.99 3.05
C GLN A 70 -2.10 6.51 2.91
N LYS A 71 -1.70 6.95 1.72
CA LYS A 71 -0.36 7.50 1.49
C LYS A 71 -0.20 8.89 2.11
N ILE A 72 -1.22 9.74 2.04
CA ILE A 72 -1.20 11.12 2.58
C ILE A 72 -1.11 11.10 4.12
N LYS A 73 -1.73 10.12 4.77
CA LYS A 73 -1.67 9.95 6.24
C LYS A 73 -0.32 9.48 6.76
N VAL A 74 0.55 8.97 5.89
CA VAL A 74 1.95 8.67 6.24
C VAL A 74 2.76 9.95 6.03
N PRO A 75 3.33 10.57 7.07
CA PRO A 75 4.12 11.79 6.91
C PRO A 75 5.23 11.58 5.88
N SER A 76 5.19 12.38 4.82
CA SER A 76 6.29 12.48 3.87
C SER A 76 7.42 13.24 4.56
N PHE A 77 8.40 12.52 5.11
CA PHE A 77 9.67 13.12 5.53
C PHE A 77 10.55 13.35 4.29
N TYR A 78 10.22 14.39 3.52
CA TYR A 78 11.10 15.00 2.53
C TYR A 78 11.26 16.48 2.87
#